data_AF-A0A645II98-F1
#
_entry.id   AF-A0A645II98-F1
#
_cell.length_a   1.000
_cell.length_b   1.000
_cell.length_c   1.000
_cell.angle_alpha   90.00
_cell.angle_beta   90.00
_cell.angle_gamma   90.00
#
_symmetry.space_group_name_H-M   'P 1'
#
loop_
_entity.id
_entity.type
_entity.pdbx_description
1 polymer ?
#
loop_
_entity_poly.entity_id
_entity_poly.type
_entity_poly.pdbx_seq_one_letter_code
_entity_poly.pdbx_strand_id
1 'polypeptide(L)'
;MSGSEKLLLTTASSISVDEVTALVRKYGGTAFPAHINRPSYSVTASLGTVPQVGFEAVEVTADGDVESLSAMYSEMRGKPVLYNSDAHFLGQIQDAGPWLDLTDCSAQSLISALNGKSKFLWGK
;
A
#
# COMPACT_ATOMS: atom_id res chain seq x y z
N MET A 1 -15.18 28.43 5.97
CA MET A 1 -13.81 28.67 6.49
C MET A 1 -12.84 28.11 5.47
N SER A 2 -11.85 28.88 5.02
CA SER A 2 -10.74 28.36 4.20
C SER A 2 -9.48 28.30 5.07
N GLY A 3 -8.85 27.12 5.14
CA GLY A 3 -7.51 26.96 5.72
C GLY A 3 -6.44 27.25 4.67
N SER A 4 -5.27 27.69 5.11
CA SER A 4 -4.09 27.82 4.26
C SER A 4 -2.89 27.14 4.93
N GLU A 5 -2.17 26.33 4.16
CA GLU A 5 -0.94 25.67 4.59
C GLU A 5 0.22 26.18 3.75
N LYS A 6 1.32 26.55 4.40
CA LYS A 6 2.51 27.09 3.71
C LYS A 6 3.28 26.02 2.94
N LEU A 7 3.18 24.77 3.40
CA LEU A 7 3.84 23.62 2.80
C LEU A 7 2.79 22.79 2.09
N LEU A 8 2.93 22.67 0.78
CA LEU A 8 2.17 21.71 0.00
C LEU A 8 2.73 20.30 0.28
N LEU A 9 1.85 19.31 0.47
CA LEU A 9 2.23 17.90 0.63
C LEU A 9 2.73 17.25 -0.68
N THR A 10 3.20 18.06 -1.63
CA THR A 10 3.76 17.61 -2.91
C THR A 10 5.24 17.25 -2.80
N THR A 11 5.92 17.69 -1.73
CA THR A 11 7.32 17.35 -1.47
C THR A 11 7.43 16.06 -0.67
N ALA A 12 8.46 15.27 -0.97
CA ALA A 12 8.77 14.08 -0.18
C ALA A 12 8.93 14.44 1.31
N SER A 13 8.42 13.57 2.17
CA SER A 13 8.66 13.66 3.62
C SER A 13 10.15 13.42 3.93
N SER A 14 10.62 13.92 5.07
CA SER A 14 11.95 13.58 5.60
C SER A 14 12.02 12.15 6.19
N ILE A 15 10.90 11.42 6.21
CA ILE A 15 10.83 10.03 6.67
C ILE A 15 11.37 9.12 5.56
N SER A 16 12.42 8.36 5.86
CA SER A 16 12.98 7.39 4.91
C SER A 16 12.09 6.15 4.77
N VAL A 17 12.22 5.47 3.63
CA VAL A 17 11.49 4.22 3.35
C VAL A 17 11.91 3.10 4.32
N ASP A 18 13.16 3.10 4.77
CA ASP A 18 13.68 2.13 5.75
C ASP A 18 13.08 2.31 7.15
N GLU A 19 12.67 3.52 7.50
CA GLU A 19 12.17 3.85 8.85
C GLU A 19 10.64 3.85 8.94
N VAL A 20 9.93 4.05 7.82
CA VAL A 20 8.48 4.32 7.82
C VAL A 20 7.68 3.19 8.48
N THR A 21 8.03 1.93 8.22
CA THR A 21 7.30 0.77 8.78
C THR A 21 7.44 0.71 10.30
N ALA A 22 8.67 0.86 10.81
CA ALA A 22 8.94 0.89 12.24
C ALA A 22 8.28 2.08 12.93
N LEU A 23 8.31 3.27 12.29
CA LEU A 23 7.71 4.49 12.82
C LEU A 23 6.18 4.34 12.92
N VAL A 24 5.52 3.98 11.83
CA VAL A 24 4.05 3.88 11.79
C VAL A 24 3.54 2.83 12.78
N ARG A 25 4.26 1.71 12.94
CA ARG A 25 3.92 0.67 13.93
C ARG A 25 3.95 1.16 15.37
N LYS A 26 4.84 2.10 15.73
CA LYS A 26 4.86 2.74 17.08
C LYS A 26 3.56 3.50 17.38
N TYR A 27 2.89 3.98 16.35
CA TYR A 27 1.60 4.67 16.45
C TYR A 27 0.40 3.75 16.16
N GLY A 28 0.63 2.43 16.09
CA GLY A 28 -0.44 1.44 15.88
C GLY A 28 -0.96 1.35 14.45
N GLY A 29 -0.24 1.89 13.45
CA GLY A 29 -0.63 1.82 12.04
C GLY A 29 0.05 0.68 11.25
N THR A 30 -0.10 0.74 9.92
CA THR A 30 0.63 -0.08 8.94
C THR A 30 1.09 0.79 7.77
N ALA A 31 2.07 0.30 7.01
CA ALA A 31 2.54 0.91 5.78
C ALA A 31 2.79 -0.18 4.73
N PHE A 32 2.57 0.17 3.46
CA PHE A 32 2.86 -0.66 2.29
C PHE A 32 3.18 0.28 1.11
N PRO A 33 3.95 -0.17 0.11
CA PRO A 33 4.25 0.65 -1.05
C PRO A 33 3.02 0.74 -1.95
N ALA A 34 2.59 1.97 -2.24
CA ALA A 34 1.44 2.26 -3.09
C ALA A 34 1.76 2.01 -4.57
N HIS A 35 0.79 1.45 -5.30
CA HIS A 35 0.75 1.29 -6.76
C HIS A 35 2.13 1.10 -7.41
N ILE A 36 2.83 0.02 -7.05
CA ILE A 36 4.24 -0.24 -7.41
C ILE A 36 4.50 -0.41 -8.91
N ASN A 37 3.46 -0.53 -9.73
CA ASN A 37 3.57 -0.62 -11.18
C ASN A 37 3.22 0.70 -11.89
N ARG A 38 2.96 1.78 -11.14
CA ARG A 38 2.76 3.12 -11.70
C ARG A 38 4.12 3.69 -12.14
N PRO A 39 4.23 4.29 -13.34
CA PRO A 39 5.50 4.80 -13.88
C PRO A 39 5.98 6.08 -13.17
N SER A 40 5.15 6.71 -12.35
CA SER A 40 5.48 7.92 -11.59
C SER A 40 4.93 7.85 -10.17
N TYR A 41 5.60 8.53 -9.23
CA TYR A 41 5.23 8.63 -7.82
C TYR A 41 5.06 7.28 -7.09
N SER A 42 5.65 6.21 -7.62
CA SER A 42 5.73 4.90 -6.98
C SER A 42 7.12 4.69 -6.40
N VAL A 43 7.22 3.81 -5.40
CA VAL A 43 8.51 3.45 -4.79
C VAL A 43 9.46 2.86 -5.84
N THR A 44 8.94 2.08 -6.79
CA THR A 44 9.71 1.50 -7.90
C THR A 44 10.16 2.55 -8.90
N ALA A 45 9.37 3.58 -9.21
CA ALA A 45 9.79 4.68 -10.06
C ALA A 45 10.93 5.51 -9.44
N SER A 46 10.96 5.63 -8.10
CA SER A 46 12.01 6.36 -7.38
C SER A 46 13.26 5.53 -7.08
N LEU A 47 13.10 4.26 -6.74
CA LEU A 47 14.20 3.40 -6.25
C LEU A 47 14.59 2.26 -7.22
N GLY A 48 13.84 2.08 -8.30
CA GLY A 48 14.03 0.99 -9.27
C GLY A 48 13.57 -0.39 -8.79
N THR A 49 13.14 -0.52 -7.52
CA THR A 49 12.69 -1.80 -6.93
C THR A 49 11.71 -1.60 -5.78
N VAL A 50 11.10 -2.69 -5.31
CA VAL A 50 10.36 -2.75 -4.05
C VAL A 50 11.36 -3.04 -2.92
N PRO A 51 11.56 -2.12 -1.96
CA PRO A 51 12.59 -2.28 -0.93
C PRO A 51 12.20 -3.32 0.12
N GLN A 52 13.20 -4.05 0.62
CA GLN A 52 13.06 -5.11 1.62
C GLN A 52 12.94 -4.58 3.07
N VAL A 53 12.12 -3.55 3.29
CA VAL A 53 12.06 -2.80 4.55
C VAL A 53 10.91 -3.26 5.48
N GLY A 54 10.53 -4.53 5.36
CA GLY A 54 9.53 -5.15 6.24
C GLY A 54 8.07 -4.79 5.94
N PHE A 55 7.77 -4.43 4.68
CA PHE A 55 6.40 -4.36 4.18
C PHE A 55 5.79 -5.76 4.06
N GLU A 56 4.62 -5.95 4.66
CA GLU A 56 3.90 -7.24 4.67
C GLU A 56 2.81 -7.32 3.59
N ALA A 57 2.55 -6.23 2.88
CA ALA A 57 1.65 -6.15 1.74
C ALA A 57 2.23 -5.21 0.69
N VAL A 58 1.70 -5.28 -0.53
CA VAL A 58 2.03 -4.37 -1.63
C VAL A 58 0.74 -3.94 -2.31
N GLU A 59 0.73 -2.76 -2.90
CA GLU A 59 -0.40 -2.30 -3.71
C GLU A 59 0.00 -2.20 -5.18
N VAL A 60 -0.89 -2.64 -6.07
CA VAL A 60 -0.78 -2.50 -7.52
C VAL A 60 -1.99 -1.76 -8.05
N THR A 61 -1.88 -1.18 -9.26
CA THR A 61 -3.03 -0.58 -9.92
C THR A 61 -4.07 -1.65 -10.29
N ALA A 62 -5.32 -1.22 -10.53
CA ALA A 62 -6.42 -2.12 -10.86
C ALA A 62 -6.14 -3.03 -12.08
N ASP A 63 -5.29 -2.60 -13.01
CA ASP A 63 -4.86 -3.31 -14.22
C ASP A 63 -3.48 -3.98 -14.10
N GLY A 64 -2.86 -3.97 -12.90
CA GLY A 64 -1.55 -4.55 -12.67
C GLY A 64 -1.51 -6.07 -12.88
N ASP A 65 -0.54 -6.54 -13.67
CA ASP A 65 -0.23 -7.95 -13.86
C ASP A 65 0.61 -8.48 -12.69
N VAL A 66 -0.06 -9.12 -11.73
CA VAL A 66 0.57 -9.65 -10.51
C VAL A 66 1.60 -10.72 -10.81
N GLU A 67 1.41 -11.56 -11.83
CA GLU A 67 2.34 -12.64 -12.16
C GLU A 67 3.66 -12.06 -12.68
N SER A 68 3.58 -11.15 -13.66
CA SER A 68 4.74 -10.45 -14.20
C SER A 68 5.45 -9.62 -13.12
N LEU A 69 4.69 -8.90 -12.29
CA LEU A 69 5.27 -8.10 -11.20
C LEU A 69 5.94 -8.97 -10.13
N SER A 70 5.37 -10.13 -9.78
CA SER A 70 5.97 -11.07 -8.82
C SER A 70 7.19 -11.80 -9.37
N ALA A 71 7.29 -11.92 -10.70
CA ALA A 71 8.50 -12.39 -11.37
C ALA A 71 9.61 -11.34 -11.30
N MET A 72 9.27 -10.06 -11.47
CA MET A 72 10.19 -8.92 -11.46
C MET A 72 10.66 -8.53 -10.05
N TYR A 73 9.74 -8.49 -9.08
CA TYR A 73 9.99 -8.08 -7.70
C TYR A 73 9.76 -9.27 -6.77
N SER A 74 10.86 -9.90 -6.37
CA SER A 74 10.83 -11.08 -5.50
C SER A 74 10.12 -10.83 -4.16
N GLU A 75 10.12 -9.58 -3.72
CA GLU A 75 9.52 -9.06 -2.49
C GLU A 75 8.01 -9.13 -2.49
N MET A 76 7.35 -9.30 -3.64
CA MET A 76 5.90 -9.48 -3.72
C MET A 76 5.49 -10.93 -3.46
N ARG A 77 6.40 -11.89 -3.62
CA ARG A 77 6.05 -13.31 -3.62
C ARG A 77 5.49 -13.72 -2.26
N GLY A 78 4.29 -14.30 -2.29
CA GLY A 78 3.59 -14.75 -1.09
C GLY A 78 3.00 -13.63 -0.22
N LYS A 79 3.06 -12.35 -0.67
CA LYS A 79 2.45 -11.24 0.05
C LYS A 79 1.04 -10.92 -0.47
N PRO A 80 0.14 -10.48 0.42
CA PRO A 80 -1.09 -9.80 0.05
C PRO A 80 -0.88 -8.70 -0.98
N VAL A 81 -1.68 -8.75 -2.05
CA VAL A 81 -1.74 -7.70 -3.07
C VAL A 81 -3.01 -6.90 -2.90
N LEU A 82 -2.85 -5.61 -2.62
CA LEU A 82 -3.91 -4.64 -2.43
C LEU A 82 -4.20 -3.90 -3.73
N TYR A 83 -5.45 -3.46 -3.85
CA TYR A 83 -5.95 -2.70 -4.99
C TYR A 83 -6.85 -1.59 -4.45
N ASN A 84 -6.37 -0.35 -4.45
CA ASN A 84 -7.18 0.81 -4.14
C ASN A 84 -7.36 1.67 -5.38
N SER A 85 -8.41 2.49 -5.39
CA SER A 85 -8.80 3.26 -6.56
C SER A 85 -8.01 4.57 -6.75
N ASP A 86 -7.34 5.07 -5.70
CA ASP A 86 -6.76 6.43 -5.68
C ASP A 86 -7.76 7.49 -6.20
N ALA A 87 -9.04 7.31 -5.86
CA ALA A 87 -10.14 8.08 -6.43
C ALA A 87 -10.14 9.53 -5.95
N HIS A 88 -10.07 10.48 -6.89
CA HIS A 88 -10.21 11.92 -6.66
C HIS A 88 -11.61 12.44 -7.02
N PHE A 89 -12.41 11.62 -7.72
CA PHE A 89 -13.80 11.89 -8.09
C PHE A 89 -14.68 10.67 -7.81
N LEU A 90 -15.97 10.90 -7.55
CA LEU A 90 -16.92 9.83 -7.20
C LEU A 90 -16.98 8.71 -8.26
N GLY A 91 -16.93 9.07 -9.55
CA GLY A 91 -16.94 8.10 -10.65
C GLY A 91 -15.64 7.29 -10.80
N GLN A 92 -14.60 7.56 -9.99
CA GLN A 92 -13.36 6.79 -9.96
C GLN A 92 -13.36 5.76 -8.83
N ILE A 93 -14.38 5.72 -7.97
CA ILE A 93 -14.51 4.66 -6.98
C ILE A 93 -14.74 3.34 -7.73
N GLN A 94 -13.90 2.35 -7.44
CA GLN A 94 -13.97 1.02 -8.04
C GLN A 94 -15.22 0.27 -7.55
N ASP A 95 -15.77 -0.58 -8.41
CA ASP A 95 -16.77 -1.56 -8.00
C ASP A 95 -16.19 -2.53 -6.97
N ALA A 96 -17.07 -3.21 -6.23
CA ALA A 96 -16.65 -4.28 -5.33
C ALA A 96 -15.88 -5.37 -6.11
N GLY A 97 -14.69 -5.72 -5.63
CA GLY A 97 -13.85 -6.75 -6.24
C GLY A 97 -12.81 -7.22 -5.24
N PRO A 98 -11.66 -6.52 -5.12
CA PRO A 98 -10.63 -6.82 -4.14
C PRO A 98 -11.21 -6.98 -2.73
N TRP A 99 -10.95 -8.13 -2.12
CA TRP A 99 -11.53 -8.50 -0.84
C TRP A 99 -10.48 -9.07 0.12
N LEU A 100 -10.74 -8.87 1.40
CA LEU A 100 -9.98 -9.43 2.50
C LEU A 100 -10.97 -10.10 3.46
N ASP A 101 -10.74 -11.37 3.77
CA ASP A 101 -11.51 -12.11 4.77
C ASP A 101 -10.85 -11.95 6.14
N LEU A 102 -11.35 -10.98 6.89
CA LEU A 102 -10.86 -10.59 8.21
C LEU A 102 -11.77 -11.15 9.30
N THR A 103 -11.25 -11.24 10.52
CA THR A 103 -12.04 -11.68 11.70
C THR A 103 -13.26 -10.80 11.97
N ASP A 104 -13.15 -9.51 11.63
CA ASP A 104 -14.18 -8.49 11.78
C ASP A 104 -13.84 -7.29 10.89
N CYS A 105 -14.81 -6.40 10.68
CA CYS A 105 -14.67 -5.21 9.84
C CYS A 105 -14.03 -4.01 10.57
N SER A 106 -13.21 -4.21 11.61
CA SER A 106 -12.52 -3.11 12.27
C SER A 106 -11.23 -2.70 11.54
N ALA A 107 -10.89 -1.42 11.65
CA ALA A 107 -9.61 -0.91 11.17
C ALA A 107 -8.42 -1.64 11.83
N GLN A 108 -8.55 -2.04 13.11
CA GLN A 108 -7.49 -2.72 13.83
C GLN A 108 -7.22 -4.12 13.28
N SER A 109 -8.27 -4.86 12.88
CA SER A 109 -8.14 -6.17 12.26
C SER A 109 -7.45 -6.07 10.90
N LEU A 110 -7.80 -5.07 10.09
CA LEU A 110 -7.09 -4.75 8.85
C LEU A 110 -5.62 -4.40 9.09
N ILE A 111 -5.33 -3.48 10.01
CA ILE A 111 -3.95 -3.07 10.34
C ILE A 111 -3.12 -4.25 10.86
N SER A 112 -3.71 -5.15 11.64
CA SER A 112 -3.01 -6.32 12.18
C SER A 112 -2.68 -7.32 11.07
N ALA A 113 -3.64 -7.56 10.16
CA ALA A 113 -3.45 -8.38 8.96
C ALA A 113 -2.33 -7.83 8.07
N LEU A 114 -2.38 -6.53 7.75
CA LEU A 114 -1.36 -5.85 6.93
C LEU A 114 -0.02 -5.64 7.64
N ASN A 115 0.10 -6.04 8.92
CA ASN A 115 1.37 -6.10 9.65
C ASN A 115 1.86 -7.55 9.84
N GLY A 116 1.23 -8.53 9.18
CA GLY A 116 1.61 -9.95 9.28
C GLY A 116 1.31 -10.58 10.64
N LYS A 117 0.50 -9.93 11.50
CA LYS A 117 0.19 -10.41 12.86
C LYS A 117 -0.98 -11.38 12.91
N SER A 118 -1.74 -11.49 11.82
CA SER A 118 -2.85 -12.42 11.67
C SER A 118 -2.87 -12.99 10.27
N LYS A 119 -3.36 -14.23 10.14
CA LYS A 119 -3.64 -14.84 8.84
C LYS A 119 -5.01 -14.38 8.37
N PHE A 120 -5.12 -14.16 7.07
CA PHE A 120 -6.36 -13.78 6.39
C PHE A 120 -6.32 -14.30 4.96
N LEU A 121 -7.50 -14.47 4.36
CA LEU A 121 -7.61 -14.74 2.94
C LEU A 121 -7.81 -13.43 2.20
N TRP A 122 -7.36 -13.39 0.95
CA TRP A 122 -7.52 -12.22 0.10
C TRP A 122 -7.65 -12.66 -1.36
N GLY A 123 -8.25 -11.80 -2.16
CA GLY A 123 -8.46 -12.03 -3.59
C GLY A 123 -8.79 -10.75 -4.33
N LYS A 124 -8.91 -10.87 -5.65
CA LYS A 124 -9.33 -9.82 -6.57
C LYS A 124 -10.65 -10.20 -7.22
#